data_AF-A0A9D1CG88-F1
#
_entry.id   AF-A0A9D1CG88-F1
#
_cell.length_a   1.000
_cell.length_b   1.000
_cell.length_c   1.000
_cell.angle_alpha   90.00
_cell.angle_beta   90.00
_cell.angle_gamma   90.00
#
_symmetry.space_group_name_H-M   'P 1'
#
loop_
_entity.id
_entity.type
_entity.pdbx_description
1 polymer ?
#
loop_
_entity_poly.entity_id
_entity_poly.type
_entity_poly.pdbx_seq_one_letter_code
_entity_poly.pdbx_strand_id
1 'polypeptide(L)' 'MNHSDSHSASYAAAGVDVTAGYEAVRRIKPMVESTYIPGVMGTLGGFGGMFAPDISGMKKPVLVSGTDGV' A
#
# COMPACT_ATOMS: atom_id res chain seq x y z
N MET A 1 15.01 -3.53 -5.88
CA MET A 1 15.86 -2.47 -5.33
C MET A 1 16.53 -3.01 -4.08
N ASN A 2 17.85 -2.88 -3.96
CA ASN A 2 18.55 -3.20 -2.71
C ASN A 2 18.23 -2.08 -1.71
N HIS A 3 17.55 -2.42 -0.62
CA HIS A 3 17.10 -1.47 0.39
C HIS A 3 18.13 -1.22 1.52
N SER A 4 19.35 -1.76 1.37
CA SER A 4 20.42 -1.74 2.38
C SER A 4 20.95 -0.34 2.71
N ASP A 5 20.69 0.65 1.85
CA ASP A 5 21.31 1.98 1.97
C ASP A 5 20.35 3.04 2.52
N SER A 6 19.11 2.65 2.87
CA SER A 6 18.09 3.56 3.40
C SER A 6 18.16 3.68 4.92
N HIS A 7 19.33 4.04 5.44
CA HIS A 7 19.56 4.24 6.88
C HIS A 7 19.70 5.73 7.20
N SER A 8 18.83 6.25 8.06
CA SER A 8 18.88 7.63 8.53
C SER A 8 18.93 7.67 10.06
N ALA A 9 19.94 8.35 10.60
CA ALA A 9 20.10 8.50 12.04
C ALA A 9 18.94 9.25 12.71
N SER A 10 18.30 10.19 12.00
CA SER A 10 17.14 10.92 12.52
C SER A 10 15.88 10.05 12.59
N TYR A 11 15.65 9.19 11.60
CA TYR A 11 14.56 8.21 11.65
C TYR A 11 14.79 7.16 12.73
N ALA A 12 16.01 6.63 12.84
CA ALA A 12 16.36 5.67 13.88
C ALA A 12 16.22 6.26 15.30
N ALA A 13 16.66 7.52 15.51
CA ALA A 13 16.48 8.22 16.79
C ALA A 13 14.99 8.46 17.13
N ALA A 14 14.12 8.59 16.12
CA ALA A 14 12.67 8.65 16.29
C ALA A 14 12.00 7.28 16.49
N GLY A 15 12.79 6.19 16.59
CA GLY A 15 12.30 4.82 16.77
C GLY A 15 11.84 4.13 15.48
N VAL A 16 12.19 4.68 14.31
CA VAL A 16 11.80 4.13 13.00
C VAL A 16 12.91 3.24 12.45
N ASP A 17 12.62 1.95 12.28
CA ASP A 17 13.44 1.02 11.49
C ASP A 17 12.87 0.88 10.07
N VAL A 18 13.51 1.57 9.14
CA VAL A 18 13.11 1.57 7.72
C VAL A 18 13.33 0.19 7.08
N THR A 19 14.36 -0.54 7.50
CA THR A 19 14.67 -1.88 6.98
C THR A 19 13.59 -2.88 7.41
N ALA A 20 13.15 -2.81 8.67
CA ALA A 20 12.04 -3.60 9.17
C ALA A 20 10.74 -3.30 8.38
N GLY A 21 10.51 -2.03 8.02
CA GLY A 21 9.39 -1.64 7.16
C GLY A 21 9.42 -2.32 5.79
N TYR A 22 10.58 -2.32 5.11
CA TYR A 22 10.71 -3.01 3.82
C TYR A 22 10.55 -4.53 3.92
N GLU A 23 11.09 -5.13 4.97
CA GLU A 23 10.93 -6.57 5.19
C GLU A 23 9.47 -6.94 5.45
N ALA A 24 8.74 -6.13 6.22
CA ALA A 24 7.31 -6.31 6.43
C ALA A 24 6.54 -6.25 5.11
N VAL A 25 6.79 -5.20 4.29
CA VAL A 25 6.19 -5.07 2.95
C VAL A 25 6.51 -6.29 2.07
N ARG A 26 7.76 -6.73 2.04
CA ARG A 26 8.19 -7.90 1.26
C ARG A 26 7.44 -9.17 1.66
N ARG A 27 7.23 -9.40 2.96
CA ARG A 27 6.53 -10.58 3.48
C ARG A 27 5.05 -10.58 3.16
N ILE A 28 4.38 -9.42 3.25
CA ILE A 28 2.93 -9.35 3.01
C ILE A 28 2.58 -9.24 1.53
N LYS A 29 3.52 -8.82 0.68
CA LYS A 29 3.28 -8.58 -0.75
C LYS A 29 2.54 -9.72 -1.46
N PRO A 30 2.90 -11.02 -1.30
CA PRO A 30 2.16 -12.11 -1.95
C PRO A 30 0.71 -12.25 -1.46
N MET A 31 0.45 -11.97 -0.18
CA MET A 31 -0.90 -11.99 0.40
C MET A 31 -1.74 -10.81 -0.05
N VAL A 32 -1.12 -9.65 -0.31
CA VAL A 32 -1.80 -8.49 -0.87
C VAL A 32 -2.11 -8.72 -2.35
N GLU A 33 -1.13 -9.20 -3.12
CA GLU A 33 -1.28 -9.47 -4.56
C GLU A 33 -2.29 -10.58 -4.86
N SER A 34 -2.50 -11.54 -3.95
CA SER A 34 -3.53 -12.56 -4.11
C SER A 34 -4.97 -12.01 -4.08
N THR A 35 -5.16 -10.76 -3.64
CA THR A 35 -6.47 -10.08 -3.61
C THR A 35 -6.70 -9.16 -4.80
N TYR A 36 -5.78 -9.10 -5.76
CA TYR A 36 -5.89 -8.20 -6.91
C TYR A 36 -7.08 -8.57 -7.80
N ILE A 37 -7.81 -7.53 -8.19
CA ILE A 37 -8.97 -7.59 -9.10
C ILE A 37 -8.79 -6.57 -10.23
N PRO A 38 -9.55 -6.68 -11.34
CA PRO A 38 -9.56 -5.65 -12.36
C PRO A 38 -9.82 -4.25 -11.78
N GLY A 39 -9.01 -3.28 -12.20
CA GLY A 39 -9.05 -1.91 -11.68
C GLY A 39 -7.91 -1.58 -10.73
N VAL A 40 -7.23 -2.55 -10.12
CA VAL A 40 -6.02 -2.26 -9.31
C VAL A 40 -4.92 -1.70 -10.22
N MET A 41 -4.33 -0.57 -9.81
CA MET A 41 -3.25 0.10 -10.54
C MET A 41 -1.97 0.13 -9.70
N GLY A 42 -0.88 -0.42 -10.23
CA GLY A 42 0.43 -0.46 -9.57
C GLY A 42 0.66 -1.70 -8.70
N THR A 43 1.56 -1.59 -7.72
CA THR A 43 1.94 -2.67 -6.79
C THR A 43 2.15 -2.11 -5.39
N LEU A 44 2.17 -2.99 -4.38
CA LEU A 44 2.48 -2.62 -3.00
C LEU A 44 3.90 -2.04 -2.88
N GLY A 45 4.03 -0.88 -2.22
CA GLY A 45 5.30 -0.18 -1.97
C GLY A 45 5.39 1.22 -2.58
N GLY A 46 4.39 1.67 -3.33
CA GLY A 46 4.24 3.08 -3.74
C GLY A 46 3.69 3.97 -2.63
N PHE A 47 3.65 5.29 -2.87
CA PHE A 47 3.12 6.27 -1.90
C PHE A 47 1.64 6.07 -1.58
N GLY A 48 0.84 5.61 -2.53
CA GLY A 48 -0.59 5.34 -2.35
C GLY A 48 -1.09 4.21 -3.24
N GLY A 49 -2.16 3.54 -2.81
CA GLY A 49 -2.89 2.57 -3.61
C GLY A 49 -3.84 3.28 -4.57
N MET A 50 -3.98 2.74 -5.79
CA MET A 50 -4.85 3.30 -6.82
C MET A 50 -5.79 2.22 -7.35
N PHE A 51 -7.05 2.60 -7.58
CA PHE A 51 -8.08 1.73 -8.11
C PHE A 51 -8.94 2.48 -9.13
N ALA A 52 -9.05 1.96 -10.34
CA ALA A 52 -9.92 2.44 -11.40
C ALA A 52 -11.17 1.54 -11.47
N PRO A 53 -12.28 1.92 -10.78
CA PRO A 53 -13.50 1.12 -10.82
C PRO A 53 -14.17 1.19 -12.20
N ASP A 54 -14.71 0.07 -12.65
CA ASP A 54 -15.67 0.10 -13.76
C ASP A 54 -17.02 0.63 -13.25
N ILE A 55 -17.35 1.84 -13.69
CA ILE A 55 -18.60 2.55 -13.36
C ILE A 55 -19.56 2.62 -14.54
N SER A 56 -19.32 1.80 -15.58
CA SER A 56 -20.16 1.73 -16.76
C SER A 56 -21.62 1.43 -16.39
N GLY A 57 -22.56 2.21 -16.93
CA GLY A 57 -23.99 2.07 -16.63
C GLY A 57 -24.48 2.80 -15.37
N MET A 58 -23.59 3.37 -14.56
CA MET A 58 -23.98 4.18 -13.40
C MET A 58 -24.25 5.64 -13.80
N LYS A 59 -25.45 6.16 -13.52
CA LYS A 59 -25.81 7.56 -13.86
C LYS A 59 -25.10 8.59 -12.98
N LYS A 60 -24.96 8.32 -11.69
CA LYS A 60 -24.39 9.21 -10.67
C LYS A 60 -23.76 8.36 -9.55
N PRO A 61 -22.59 7.75 -9.78
CA PRO A 61 -21.93 6.93 -8.76
C PRO A 61 -21.54 7.79 -7.55
N VAL A 62 -21.70 7.24 -6.35
CA VAL A 62 -21.31 7.86 -5.07
C VAL A 62 -20.32 6.92 -4.39
N LEU A 63 -19.18 7.46 -3.97
CA LEU A 63 -18.17 6.71 -3.21
C LEU A 63 -18.46 6.86 -1.71
N VAL A 64 -18.48 5.73 -1.00
CA VAL A 64 -18.66 5.67 0.45
C VAL A 64 -17.45 4.99 1.05
N SER A 65 -16.86 5.59 2.07
CA SER A 65 -15.75 5.03 2.84
C SER A 65 -16.13 4.95 4.32
N GLY A 66 -15.57 3.97 5.02
CA GLY A 66 -15.74 3.81 6.46
C GLY A 66 -14.41 3.41 7.11
N THR A 67 -14.29 3.65 8.42
CA THR A 67 -13.17 3.23 9.25
C THR A 67 -13.74 2.65 10.53
N ASP A 68 -13.13 1.57 11.03
CA ASP A 68 -13.53 0.92 12.27
C ASP A 68 -12.28 0.52 13.06
N GLY A 69 -12.38 0.59 14.39
CA GLY A 69 -11.33 0.16 15.31
C GLY A 69 -11.65 -1.21 15.89
N VAL A 70 -10.65 -1.88 16.48
CA VAL A 70 -10.81 -3.16 17.20
C VAL A 70 -10.71 -2.98 18.70
#